data_AF-A0A370W2H7-F1
#
_entry.id   AF-A0A370W2H7-F1
#
_cell.length_a   1.000
_cell.length_b   1.000
_cell.length_c   1.000
_cell.angle_alpha   90.00
_cell.angle_beta   90.00
_cell.angle_gamma   90.00
#
_symmetry.space_group_name_H-M   'P 1'
#
loop_
_entity.id
_entity.type
_entity.pdbx_description
1 polymer ?
#
loop_
_entity_poly.entity_id
_entity_poly.type
_entity_poly.pdbx_seq_one_letter_code
_entity_poly.pdbx_strand_id
1 'polypeptide(L)'
;MGGDELTELNRAFKHRLTYPSPRRTGGVDGVAAMDPAAPAALRAVDAEQLARVAHELTQGISQGAIGGVPLREHFAGSLRALYADRHNAGQRAVAEFLRGPHCSDVDMLGLCRGRSVTEAFGEFLLDKAGHGTDIALLIERELLAALVKTLARHPEPGYLIRHPHVRRTGEGSWAAWTDRTRLLRDADRAPVAPAVFVACGGRYFAGALSMPLTVALLGEAEPRPGWIRDRTTPERADAVGRARDALRRKGLIP
;
A
#
# COMPACT_ATOMS: atom_id res chain seq x y z
N MET A 1 7.35 28.78 -12.16
CA MET A 1 8.28 28.09 -13.07
C MET A 1 8.86 26.86 -12.37
N GLY A 2 8.12 25.76 -12.20
CA GLY A 2 8.64 24.61 -11.43
C GLY A 2 7.88 23.29 -11.53
N GLY A 3 6.87 23.19 -12.41
CA GLY A 3 6.12 21.95 -12.65
C GLY A 3 6.78 21.04 -13.68
N ASP A 4 7.34 21.62 -14.74
CA ASP A 4 7.93 20.86 -15.84
C ASP A 4 9.30 20.28 -15.49
N GLU A 5 10.16 21.01 -14.76
CA GLU A 5 11.46 20.49 -14.31
C GLU A 5 11.33 19.33 -13.33
N LEU A 6 10.37 19.39 -12.38
CA LEU A 6 10.11 18.28 -11.45
C LEU A 6 9.54 17.06 -12.17
N THR A 7 8.71 17.28 -13.19
CA THR A 7 8.16 16.20 -14.02
C THR A 7 9.24 15.58 -14.90
N GLU A 8 10.11 16.39 -15.49
CA GLU A 8 11.28 15.95 -16.24
C GLU A 8 12.29 15.23 -15.36
N LEU A 9 12.61 15.75 -14.17
CA LEU A 9 13.48 15.08 -13.19
C LEU A 9 12.89 13.75 -12.76
N ASN A 10 11.59 13.68 -12.47
CA ASN A 10 10.93 12.44 -12.05
C ASN A 10 10.85 11.43 -13.22
N ARG A 11 10.65 11.90 -14.46
CA ARG A 11 10.68 11.07 -15.68
C ARG A 11 12.10 10.58 -16.01
N ALA A 12 13.10 11.44 -15.88
CA ALA A 12 14.52 11.16 -16.05
C ALA A 12 15.04 10.17 -15.00
N PHE A 13 14.60 10.35 -13.77
CA PHE A 13 14.86 9.48 -12.62
C PHE A 13 14.23 8.09 -12.83
N LYS A 14 12.95 8.01 -13.23
CA LYS A 14 12.27 6.74 -13.57
C LYS A 14 12.90 6.01 -14.76
N HIS A 15 13.27 6.74 -15.82
CA HIS A 15 13.91 6.18 -17.02
C HIS A 15 15.29 5.57 -16.74
N ARG A 16 15.97 5.93 -15.63
CA ARG A 16 17.30 5.40 -15.30
C ARG A 16 17.32 4.40 -14.14
N LEU A 17 16.25 4.29 -13.34
CA LEU A 17 16.05 3.16 -12.42
C LEU A 17 15.86 1.83 -13.17
N THR A 18 15.35 1.89 -14.41
CA THR A 18 15.18 0.78 -15.36
C THR A 18 16.48 0.24 -15.95
N TYR A 19 17.62 0.94 -15.83
CA TYR A 19 18.91 0.45 -16.31
C TYR A 19 19.72 -0.19 -15.18
N PRO A 20 20.13 -1.47 -15.29
CA PRO A 20 20.89 -2.13 -14.25
C PRO A 20 22.28 -1.49 -14.08
N SER A 21 22.68 -1.30 -12.82
CA SER A 21 24.04 -0.95 -12.44
C SER A 21 25.02 -2.08 -12.80
N PRO A 22 26.24 -1.78 -13.29
CA PRO A 22 27.22 -2.78 -13.68
C PRO A 22 27.98 -3.46 -12.53
N ARG A 23 27.67 -3.21 -11.25
CA ARG A 23 28.48 -3.75 -10.15
C ARG A 23 27.83 -4.93 -9.41
N ARG A 24 28.21 -6.12 -9.88
CA ARG A 24 28.43 -7.39 -9.14
C ARG A 24 27.32 -7.85 -8.19
N THR A 25 26.39 -8.64 -8.70
CA THR A 25 25.98 -9.92 -8.09
C THR A 25 25.49 -10.85 -9.21
N GLY A 26 26.06 -12.06 -9.26
CA GLY A 26 25.86 -13.14 -10.23
C GLY A 26 24.68 -13.03 -11.22
N GLY A 27 25.05 -12.97 -12.51
CA GLY A 27 24.28 -13.54 -13.62
C GLY A 27 22.99 -12.85 -14.00
N VAL A 28 23.07 -11.73 -14.71
CA VAL A 28 22.10 -11.37 -15.76
C VAL A 28 22.88 -10.65 -16.88
N ASP A 29 22.88 -11.22 -18.08
CA ASP A 29 23.51 -10.64 -19.26
C ASP A 29 22.79 -9.36 -19.74
N GLY A 30 23.58 -8.37 -20.15
CA GLY A 30 23.15 -7.28 -21.04
C GLY A 30 22.77 -5.95 -20.37
N VAL A 31 23.74 -5.05 -20.18
CA VAL A 31 23.46 -3.61 -20.08
C VAL A 31 23.21 -3.10 -21.50
N ALA A 32 22.00 -2.64 -21.80
CA ALA A 32 21.74 -1.95 -23.06
C ALA A 32 22.49 -0.60 -23.08
N ALA A 33 23.14 -0.28 -24.21
CA ALA A 33 23.84 0.98 -24.40
C ALA A 33 22.89 2.18 -24.15
N MET A 34 23.42 3.23 -23.53
CA MET A 34 22.68 4.45 -23.22
C MET A 34 22.13 5.07 -24.51
N ASP A 35 20.82 5.29 -24.57
CA ASP A 35 20.15 5.88 -25.74
C ASP A 35 20.73 7.29 -26.03
N PRO A 36 21.32 7.52 -27.23
CA PRO A 36 21.85 8.83 -27.61
C PRO A 36 20.78 9.93 -27.67
N ALA A 37 19.48 9.58 -27.69
CA ALA A 37 18.37 10.53 -27.62
C ALA A 37 18.08 11.05 -26.20
N ALA A 38 18.80 10.58 -25.16
CA ALA A 38 18.56 11.03 -23.79
C ALA A 38 18.91 12.53 -23.58
N PRO A 39 18.07 13.29 -22.84
CA PRO A 39 18.32 14.69 -22.49
C PRO A 39 19.74 14.97 -21.98
N ALA A 40 20.31 16.12 -22.34
CA ALA A 40 21.70 16.47 -22.00
C ALA A 40 21.98 16.47 -20.48
N ALA A 41 20.99 16.89 -19.67
CA ALA A 41 21.06 16.83 -18.22
C ALA A 41 21.27 15.41 -17.67
N LEU A 42 20.75 14.38 -18.34
CA LEU A 42 20.91 12.97 -17.97
C LEU A 42 22.26 12.38 -18.40
N ARG A 43 22.90 12.94 -19.43
CA ARG A 43 24.22 12.53 -19.91
C ARG A 43 25.36 13.05 -19.03
N ALA A 44 25.09 14.09 -18.22
CA ALA A 44 26.08 14.75 -17.36
C ALA A 44 26.19 14.15 -15.95
N VAL A 45 25.31 13.24 -15.55
CA VAL A 45 25.31 12.65 -14.20
C VAL A 45 26.10 11.35 -14.16
N ASP A 46 27.06 11.26 -13.25
CA ASP A 46 27.94 10.09 -13.05
C ASP A 46 27.12 8.82 -12.71
N ALA A 47 27.32 7.76 -13.50
CA ALA A 47 26.67 6.47 -13.31
C ALA A 47 26.97 5.85 -11.93
N GLU A 48 28.13 6.13 -11.34
CA GLU A 48 28.47 5.67 -9.99
C GLU A 48 27.70 6.43 -8.90
N GLN A 49 27.54 7.75 -9.05
CA GLN A 49 26.69 8.55 -8.17
C GLN A 49 25.22 8.14 -8.29
N LEU A 50 24.74 7.84 -9.50
CA LEU A 50 23.39 7.34 -9.74
C LEU A 50 23.15 5.95 -9.12
N ALA A 51 24.12 5.04 -9.23
CA ALA A 51 24.03 3.73 -8.58
C ALA A 51 23.97 3.86 -7.06
N ARG A 52 24.71 4.83 -6.49
CA ARG A 52 24.61 5.16 -5.05
C ARG A 52 23.24 5.73 -4.71
N VAL A 53 22.71 6.68 -5.48
CA VAL A 53 21.36 7.24 -5.25
C VAL A 53 20.27 6.16 -5.37
N ALA A 54 20.33 5.29 -6.38
CA ALA A 54 19.39 4.18 -6.52
C ALA A 54 19.52 3.16 -5.39
N HIS A 55 20.75 2.89 -4.92
CA HIS A 55 20.99 2.05 -3.75
C HIS A 55 20.43 2.68 -2.47
N GLU A 56 20.74 3.95 -2.21
CA GLU A 56 20.24 4.72 -1.05
C GLU A 56 18.72 4.87 -1.08
N LEU A 57 18.09 4.96 -2.24
CA LEU A 57 16.63 4.99 -2.36
C LEU A 57 16.02 3.59 -2.23
N THR A 58 16.67 2.56 -2.76
CA THR A 58 16.24 1.16 -2.55
C THR A 58 16.35 0.81 -1.07
N GLN A 59 17.46 1.16 -0.41
CA GLN A 59 17.61 1.03 1.03
C GLN A 59 16.62 1.94 1.74
N GLY A 60 16.53 3.22 1.37
CA GLY A 60 15.65 4.20 1.98
C GLY A 60 14.16 3.91 1.85
N ILE A 61 13.72 3.17 0.84
CA ILE A 61 12.32 2.69 0.70
C ILE A 61 12.15 1.32 1.38
N SER A 62 13.21 0.49 1.36
CA SER A 62 13.22 -0.79 2.08
C SER A 62 13.39 -0.65 3.60
N GLN A 63 13.96 0.47 4.07
CA GLN A 63 14.37 0.80 5.44
C GLN A 63 13.67 2.04 5.99
N GLY A 64 13.31 2.98 5.13
CA GLY A 64 12.68 4.26 5.46
C GLY A 64 11.23 4.29 4.95
N ALA A 65 10.41 4.98 5.72
CA ALA A 65 9.04 4.61 5.92
C ALA A 65 8.09 5.74 5.58
N ILE A 66 6.93 5.39 5.02
CA ILE A 66 5.75 6.21 5.25
C ILE A 66 5.22 5.82 6.63
N GLY A 67 5.35 6.71 7.63
CA GLY A 67 4.87 6.50 8.99
C GLY A 67 5.78 5.70 9.94
N GLY A 68 7.09 5.59 9.63
CA GLY A 68 8.09 5.00 10.52
C GLY A 68 8.18 3.46 10.57
N VAL A 69 7.48 2.73 9.68
CA VAL A 69 7.67 1.28 9.49
C VAL A 69 8.15 0.98 8.06
N PRO A 70 9.24 0.22 7.88
CA PRO A 70 9.76 -0.16 6.56
C PRO A 70 8.82 -1.09 5.76
N LEU A 71 8.80 -0.98 4.42
CA LEU A 71 7.97 -1.86 3.56
C LEU A 71 8.24 -3.35 3.78
N ARG A 72 9.50 -3.73 4.03
CA ARG A 72 9.87 -5.12 4.31
C ARG A 72 9.20 -5.70 5.56
N GLU A 73 8.87 -4.85 6.53
CA GLU A 73 8.19 -5.23 7.77
C GLU A 73 6.68 -5.29 7.56
N HIS A 74 6.13 -4.39 6.73
CA HIS A 74 4.73 -4.42 6.34
C HIS A 74 4.35 -5.67 5.53
N PHE A 75 5.23 -6.11 4.63
CA PHE A 75 4.98 -7.20 3.68
C PHE A 75 5.83 -8.46 3.96
N ALA A 76 6.25 -8.68 5.20
CA ALA A 76 7.23 -9.72 5.54
C ALA A 76 6.78 -11.13 5.13
N GLY A 77 5.50 -11.47 5.34
CA GLY A 77 4.94 -12.76 4.95
C GLY A 77 4.83 -12.89 3.44
N SER A 78 4.31 -11.86 2.76
CA SER A 78 4.18 -11.85 1.31
C SER A 78 5.52 -11.94 0.59
N LEU A 79 6.52 -11.20 1.06
CA LEU A 79 7.86 -11.22 0.49
C LEU A 79 8.51 -12.60 0.64
N ARG A 80 8.34 -13.25 1.80
CA ARG A 80 8.82 -14.62 2.00
C ARG A 80 8.12 -15.61 1.07
N ALA A 81 6.82 -15.45 0.85
CA ALA A 81 6.04 -16.32 -0.03
C ALA A 81 6.40 -16.14 -1.52
N LEU A 82 6.59 -14.89 -1.98
CA LEU A 82 6.90 -14.57 -3.38
C LEU A 82 8.37 -14.75 -3.77
N TYR A 83 9.28 -14.62 -2.81
CA TYR A 83 10.73 -14.66 -3.03
C TYR A 83 11.39 -15.70 -2.13
N ALA A 84 10.98 -16.96 -2.28
CA ALA A 84 11.59 -18.09 -1.58
C ALA A 84 13.12 -18.10 -1.77
N ASP A 85 13.84 -18.40 -0.69
CA ASP A 85 15.31 -18.61 -0.63
C ASP A 85 16.23 -17.41 -0.82
N ARG A 86 15.83 -16.18 -0.45
CA ARG A 86 16.73 -15.02 -0.60
C ARG A 86 16.86 -14.15 0.65
N HIS A 87 18.07 -14.10 1.21
CA HIS A 87 18.50 -13.18 2.25
C HIS A 87 18.29 -11.69 1.87
N ASN A 88 18.06 -11.38 0.58
CA ASN A 88 17.81 -10.04 0.03
C ASN A 88 16.40 -9.88 -0.62
N ALA A 89 15.43 -10.71 -0.27
CA ALA A 89 14.08 -10.70 -0.84
C ALA A 89 13.43 -9.30 -0.89
N GLY A 90 13.48 -8.54 0.22
CA GLY A 90 12.92 -7.19 0.29
C GLY A 90 13.60 -6.20 -0.66
N GLN A 91 14.93 -6.19 -0.70
CA GLN A 91 15.70 -5.31 -1.59
C GLN A 91 15.41 -5.62 -3.06
N ARG A 92 15.32 -6.91 -3.40
CA ARG A 92 14.99 -7.35 -4.75
C ARG A 92 13.57 -6.92 -5.13
N ALA A 93 12.59 -7.11 -4.24
CA ALA A 93 11.22 -6.71 -4.50
C ALA A 93 11.08 -5.20 -4.70
N VAL A 94 11.76 -4.39 -3.89
CA VAL A 94 11.80 -2.93 -4.06
C VAL A 94 12.49 -2.55 -5.37
N ALA A 95 13.62 -3.18 -5.71
CA ALA A 95 14.29 -2.92 -6.98
C ALA A 95 13.43 -3.28 -8.20
N GLU A 96 12.65 -4.37 -8.13
CA GLU A 96 11.68 -4.73 -9.18
C GLU A 96 10.52 -3.73 -9.24
N PHE A 97 9.98 -3.30 -8.09
CA PHE A 97 8.94 -2.27 -8.01
C PHE A 97 9.38 -0.94 -8.61
N LEU A 98 10.59 -0.48 -8.30
CA LEU A 98 11.16 0.78 -8.80
C LEU A 98 11.41 0.79 -10.31
N ARG A 99 11.45 -0.38 -10.94
CA ARG A 99 11.55 -0.54 -12.41
C ARG A 99 10.19 -0.72 -13.07
N GLY A 100 9.17 -1.03 -12.27
CA GLY A 100 7.83 -1.35 -12.76
C GLY A 100 6.96 -0.12 -12.98
N PRO A 101 5.85 -0.27 -13.69
CA PRO A 101 4.92 0.84 -13.96
C PRO A 101 4.24 1.37 -12.69
N HIS A 102 4.13 0.56 -11.63
CA HIS A 102 3.44 0.93 -10.38
C HIS A 102 4.10 2.09 -9.62
N CYS A 103 5.35 2.45 -9.92
CA CYS A 103 6.03 3.57 -9.27
C CYS A 103 5.86 4.93 -9.98
N SER A 104 5.05 5.01 -11.05
CA SER A 104 4.95 6.21 -11.90
C SER A 104 4.31 7.42 -11.22
N ASP A 105 3.40 7.23 -10.27
CA ASP A 105 2.65 8.34 -9.62
C ASP A 105 2.81 8.35 -8.10
N VAL A 106 3.87 7.69 -7.63
CA VAL A 106 4.14 7.50 -6.20
C VAL A 106 4.87 8.70 -5.64
N ASP A 107 4.42 9.14 -4.47
CA ASP A 107 5.13 10.15 -3.70
C ASP A 107 6.35 9.54 -2.99
N MET A 108 7.46 9.49 -3.71
CA MET A 108 8.73 8.96 -3.22
C MET A 108 9.47 9.91 -2.26
N LEU A 109 8.99 11.16 -2.13
CA LEU A 109 9.65 12.23 -1.40
C LEU A 109 8.92 12.59 -0.10
N GLY A 110 7.78 11.96 0.19
CA GLY A 110 6.98 12.24 1.38
C GLY A 110 6.34 13.64 1.36
N LEU A 111 6.16 14.22 0.16
CA LEU A 111 5.64 15.58 -0.02
C LEU A 111 4.12 15.67 0.14
N CYS A 112 3.45 14.56 0.42
CA CYS A 112 2.01 14.42 0.56
C CYS A 112 1.24 14.85 -0.71
N ARG A 113 1.80 14.58 -1.91
CA ARG A 113 1.24 15.06 -3.19
C ARG A 113 1.07 13.98 -4.26
N GLY A 114 1.11 12.72 -3.87
CA GLY A 114 0.97 11.59 -4.79
C GLY A 114 0.36 10.36 -4.12
N ARG A 115 0.50 9.22 -4.79
CA ARG A 115 0.03 7.94 -4.30
C ARG A 115 0.94 7.43 -3.18
N SER A 116 0.36 6.77 -2.18
CA SER A 116 1.09 6.09 -1.11
C SER A 116 2.05 5.03 -1.69
N VAL A 117 3.33 5.08 -1.29
CA VAL A 117 4.33 4.05 -1.63
C VAL A 117 3.86 2.68 -1.15
N THR A 118 3.30 2.59 0.07
CA THR A 118 2.76 1.35 0.63
C THR A 118 1.66 0.77 -0.25
N GLU A 119 0.78 1.62 -0.77
CA GLU A 119 -0.31 1.22 -1.64
C GLU A 119 0.19 0.72 -3.00
N ALA A 120 1.07 1.50 -3.63
CA ALA A 120 1.66 1.15 -4.92
C ALA A 120 2.50 -0.13 -4.86
N PHE A 121 3.26 -0.29 -3.77
CA PHE A 121 4.04 -1.51 -3.55
C PHE A 121 3.14 -2.73 -3.32
N GLY A 122 2.05 -2.58 -2.57
CA GLY A 122 1.07 -3.65 -2.37
C GLY A 122 0.41 -4.09 -3.67
N GLU A 123 0.01 -3.15 -4.54
CA GLU A 123 -0.53 -3.48 -5.87
C GLU A 123 0.50 -4.20 -6.75
N PHE A 124 1.76 -3.74 -6.76
CA PHE A 124 2.83 -4.44 -7.46
C PHE A 124 2.97 -5.90 -6.98
N LEU A 125 2.89 -6.15 -5.67
CA LEU A 125 2.94 -7.50 -5.12
C LEU A 125 1.70 -8.32 -5.51
N LEU A 126 0.50 -7.73 -5.50
CA LEU A 126 -0.74 -8.38 -5.91
C LEU A 126 -0.68 -8.85 -7.37
N ASP A 127 -0.22 -7.97 -8.27
CA ASP A 127 -0.04 -8.30 -9.69
C ASP A 127 0.98 -9.43 -9.86
N LYS A 128 2.08 -9.39 -9.09
CA LYS A 128 3.11 -10.42 -9.11
C LYS A 128 2.62 -11.78 -8.60
N ALA A 129 1.76 -11.81 -7.58
CA ALA A 129 1.25 -13.05 -7.00
C ALA A 129 0.26 -13.78 -7.92
N GLY A 130 -0.31 -13.09 -8.90
CA GLY A 130 -1.36 -13.61 -9.75
C GLY A 130 -2.71 -13.71 -9.02
N HIS A 131 -3.78 -13.54 -9.78
CA HIS A 131 -5.13 -13.47 -9.25
C HIS A 131 -5.61 -14.82 -8.68
N GLY A 132 -6.22 -14.78 -7.49
CA GLY A 132 -6.91 -15.93 -6.90
C GLY A 132 -6.00 -16.91 -6.13
N THR A 133 -4.78 -16.51 -5.82
CA THR A 133 -3.85 -17.30 -4.99
C THR A 133 -4.00 -16.96 -3.50
N ASP A 134 -3.61 -17.89 -2.62
CA ASP A 134 -3.52 -17.63 -1.17
C ASP A 134 -2.50 -16.52 -0.85
N ILE A 135 -1.48 -16.38 -1.69
CA ILE A 135 -0.48 -15.33 -1.58
C ILE A 135 -1.11 -13.96 -1.86
N ALA A 136 -1.97 -13.83 -2.87
CA ALA A 136 -2.69 -12.58 -3.14
C ALA A 136 -3.58 -12.18 -1.95
N LEU A 137 -4.21 -13.15 -1.28
CA LEU A 137 -4.99 -12.89 -0.07
C LEU A 137 -4.10 -12.44 1.11
N LEU A 138 -2.92 -13.03 1.27
CA LEU A 138 -1.94 -12.59 2.26
C LEU A 138 -1.48 -11.15 2.00
N ILE A 139 -1.16 -10.82 0.76
CA ILE A 139 -0.73 -9.48 0.35
C ILE A 139 -1.81 -8.45 0.63
N GLU A 140 -3.06 -8.73 0.26
CA GLU A 140 -4.20 -7.84 0.55
C GLU A 140 -4.28 -7.54 2.05
N ARG A 141 -4.17 -8.57 2.90
CA ARG A 141 -4.25 -8.39 4.36
C ARG A 141 -3.08 -7.58 4.90
N GLU A 142 -1.87 -7.82 4.41
CA GLU A 142 -0.67 -7.05 4.81
C GLU A 142 -0.75 -5.60 4.33
N LEU A 143 -1.23 -5.36 3.10
CA LEU A 143 -1.47 -4.04 2.53
C LEU A 143 -2.47 -3.24 3.38
N LEU A 144 -3.65 -3.81 3.65
CA LEU A 144 -4.67 -3.15 4.47
C LEU A 144 -4.17 -2.87 5.89
N ALA A 145 -3.47 -3.83 6.50
CA ALA A 145 -2.85 -3.64 7.81
C ALA A 145 -1.83 -2.49 7.79
N ALA A 146 -0.98 -2.43 6.76
CA ALA A 146 0.04 -1.40 6.61
C ALA A 146 -0.57 -0.01 6.45
N LEU A 147 -1.56 0.14 5.57
CA LEU A 147 -2.27 1.40 5.36
C LEU A 147 -2.94 1.89 6.65
N VAL A 148 -3.69 1.00 7.34
CA VAL A 148 -4.40 1.39 8.56
C VAL A 148 -3.45 1.65 9.74
N LYS A 149 -2.34 0.90 9.89
CA LYS A 149 -1.30 1.22 10.88
C LYS A 149 -0.70 2.61 10.65
N THR A 150 -0.50 2.97 9.39
CA THR A 150 0.03 4.29 9.03
C THR A 150 -0.97 5.38 9.38
N LEU A 151 -2.25 5.17 9.07
CA LEU A 151 -3.35 6.08 9.43
C LEU A 151 -3.57 6.21 10.94
N ALA A 152 -3.31 5.16 11.72
CA ALA A 152 -3.36 5.25 13.18
C ALA A 152 -2.28 6.19 13.73
N ARG A 153 -1.11 6.29 13.08
CA ARG A 153 -0.03 7.21 13.48
C ARG A 153 -0.22 8.61 12.90
N HIS A 154 -0.76 8.68 11.68
CA HIS A 154 -0.95 9.90 10.91
C HIS A 154 -2.38 9.92 10.34
N PRO A 155 -3.39 10.33 11.15
CA PRO A 155 -4.79 10.31 10.72
C PRO A 155 -5.09 11.32 9.60
N GLU A 156 -4.24 12.35 9.47
CA GLU A 156 -4.20 13.30 8.36
C GLU A 156 -2.88 13.16 7.60
N PRO A 157 -2.73 12.10 6.80
CA PRO A 157 -1.44 11.76 6.20
C PRO A 157 -1.01 12.72 5.08
N GLY A 158 -1.88 13.65 4.66
CA GLY A 158 -1.65 14.56 3.54
C GLY A 158 -1.65 13.89 2.15
N TYR A 159 -1.44 12.57 2.04
CA TYR A 159 -1.56 11.81 0.79
C TYR A 159 -2.91 11.12 0.65
N LEU A 160 -3.32 10.88 -0.60
CA LEU A 160 -4.57 10.18 -0.92
C LEU A 160 -4.39 8.67 -0.78
N ILE A 161 -5.28 8.02 -0.02
CA ILE A 161 -5.43 6.55 -0.02
C ILE A 161 -6.61 6.23 -0.93
N ARG A 162 -6.35 5.51 -2.02
CA ARG A 162 -7.34 5.17 -3.06
C ARG A 162 -7.89 3.76 -2.90
N HIS A 163 -7.34 2.98 -1.97
CA HIS A 163 -7.65 1.58 -1.82
C HIS A 163 -9.15 1.35 -1.63
N PRO A 164 -9.78 0.50 -2.46
CA PRO A 164 -11.24 0.38 -2.50
C PRO A 164 -11.83 -0.12 -1.16
N HIS A 165 -11.05 -0.89 -0.40
CA HIS A 165 -11.46 -1.40 0.91
C HIS A 165 -11.01 -0.58 2.11
N VAL A 166 -10.51 0.66 1.92
CA VAL A 166 -10.14 1.56 3.03
C VAL A 166 -11.07 2.75 3.03
N ARG A 167 -11.72 3.03 4.16
CA ARG A 167 -12.68 4.14 4.29
C ARG A 167 -12.48 4.88 5.60
N ARG A 168 -12.70 6.19 5.55
CA ARG A 168 -12.85 7.01 6.75
C ARG A 168 -14.18 6.67 7.40
N THR A 169 -14.17 6.41 8.70
CA THR A 169 -15.36 6.06 9.52
C THR A 169 -15.66 7.10 10.59
N GLY A 170 -14.88 8.19 10.63
CA GLY A 170 -15.06 9.34 11.51
C GLY A 170 -13.95 10.38 11.30
N GLU A 171 -14.01 11.50 12.01
CA GLU A 171 -13.05 12.62 11.84
C GLU A 171 -11.58 12.19 12.05
N GLY A 172 -11.30 11.29 12.98
CA GLY A 172 -9.95 10.75 13.20
C GLY A 172 -9.83 9.24 13.00
N SER A 173 -10.79 8.63 12.30
CA SER A 173 -10.97 7.18 12.31
C SER A 173 -11.08 6.60 10.91
N TRP A 174 -10.42 5.47 10.72
CA TRP A 174 -10.37 4.74 9.47
C TRP A 174 -10.59 3.27 9.71
N ALA A 175 -11.28 2.62 8.77
CA ALA A 175 -11.44 1.19 8.75
C ALA A 175 -11.08 0.64 7.37
N ALA A 176 -10.46 -0.53 7.39
CA ALA A 176 -10.31 -1.36 6.22
C ALA A 176 -10.94 -2.73 6.46
N TRP A 177 -11.41 -3.36 5.38
CA TRP A 177 -11.98 -4.70 5.46
C TRP A 177 -11.52 -5.58 4.31
N THR A 178 -11.54 -6.88 4.54
CA THR A 178 -11.39 -7.89 3.49
C THR A 178 -12.07 -9.18 3.93
N ASP A 179 -11.92 -10.24 3.17
CA ASP A 179 -12.36 -11.58 3.53
C ASP A 179 -11.15 -12.40 4.00
N ARG A 180 -11.36 -13.34 4.92
CA ARG A 180 -10.33 -14.28 5.35
C ARG A 180 -10.16 -15.47 4.42
N THR A 181 -11.10 -15.67 3.50
CA THR A 181 -11.17 -16.90 2.68
C THR A 181 -10.92 -16.66 1.20
N ARG A 182 -11.02 -15.41 0.74
CA ARG A 182 -10.87 -15.07 -0.68
C ARG A 182 -10.48 -13.62 -0.87
N LEU A 183 -9.88 -13.30 -2.01
CA LEU A 183 -9.66 -11.91 -2.39
C LEU A 183 -11.00 -11.24 -2.73
N LEU A 184 -11.32 -10.12 -2.07
CA LEU A 184 -12.40 -9.24 -2.50
C LEU A 184 -11.84 -8.36 -3.62
N ARG A 185 -12.40 -8.47 -4.83
CA ARG A 185 -11.97 -7.65 -5.98
C ARG A 185 -12.76 -6.34 -6.09
N ASP A 186 -13.90 -6.28 -5.42
CA ASP A 186 -14.86 -5.19 -5.47
C ASP A 186 -15.29 -4.85 -4.03
N ALA A 187 -15.25 -3.55 -3.71
CA ALA A 187 -15.66 -3.02 -2.42
C ALA A 187 -17.16 -3.21 -2.14
N ASP A 188 -17.97 -3.33 -3.18
CA ASP A 188 -19.41 -3.56 -3.07
C ASP A 188 -19.76 -5.04 -2.87
N ARG A 189 -18.76 -5.94 -2.92
CA ARG A 189 -18.95 -7.35 -2.58
C ARG A 189 -18.86 -7.57 -1.07
N ALA A 190 -19.92 -8.12 -0.48
CA ALA A 190 -19.90 -8.51 0.93
C ALA A 190 -18.86 -9.62 1.20
N PRO A 191 -18.06 -9.49 2.30
CA PRO A 191 -17.26 -10.60 2.79
C PRO A 191 -18.13 -11.76 3.27
N VAL A 192 -17.61 -12.98 3.22
CA VAL A 192 -18.19 -14.18 3.86
C VAL A 192 -17.63 -14.31 5.27
N ALA A 193 -16.32 -14.19 5.42
CA ALA A 193 -15.63 -14.24 6.70
C ALA A 193 -14.82 -12.94 6.91
N PRO A 194 -15.43 -11.87 7.48
CA PRO A 194 -14.79 -10.56 7.55
C PRO A 194 -13.49 -10.58 8.35
N ALA A 195 -12.45 -9.97 7.78
CA ALA A 195 -11.30 -9.45 8.50
C ALA A 195 -11.34 -7.93 8.43
N VAL A 196 -11.14 -7.26 9.56
CA VAL A 196 -11.11 -5.80 9.61
C VAL A 196 -9.82 -5.30 10.23
N PHE A 197 -9.49 -4.07 9.88
CA PHE A 197 -8.37 -3.30 10.40
C PHE A 197 -8.91 -1.91 10.73
N VAL A 198 -8.64 -1.41 11.93
CA VAL A 198 -9.21 -0.15 12.43
C VAL A 198 -8.12 0.73 12.98
N ALA A 199 -8.12 1.99 12.56
CA ALA A 199 -7.38 3.09 13.17
C ALA A 199 -8.38 4.02 13.84
N CYS A 200 -8.26 4.20 15.15
CA CYS A 200 -9.14 5.09 15.91
C CYS A 200 -8.38 5.66 17.11
N GLY A 201 -8.37 6.98 17.26
CA GLY A 201 -7.75 7.66 18.40
C GLY A 201 -6.26 7.32 18.61
N GLY A 202 -5.48 7.23 17.52
CA GLY A 202 -4.05 6.89 17.60
C GLY A 202 -3.76 5.39 17.75
N ARG A 203 -4.79 4.53 17.82
CA ARG A 203 -4.66 3.10 18.08
C ARG A 203 -4.99 2.27 16.85
N TYR A 204 -4.32 1.13 16.74
CA TYR A 204 -4.55 0.15 15.69
C TYR A 204 -5.16 -1.13 16.27
N PHE A 205 -6.22 -1.63 15.64
CA PHE A 205 -6.88 -2.89 15.95
C PHE A 205 -7.02 -3.72 14.67
N ALA A 206 -6.92 -5.04 14.80
CA ALA A 206 -7.20 -5.94 13.68
C ALA A 206 -7.76 -7.27 14.18
N GLY A 207 -8.60 -7.89 13.37
CA GLY A 207 -9.14 -9.20 13.71
C GLY A 207 -10.32 -9.63 12.85
N ALA A 208 -10.80 -10.83 13.13
CA ALA A 208 -12.07 -11.29 12.60
C ALA A 208 -13.22 -10.59 13.34
N LEU A 209 -14.20 -10.11 12.59
CA LEU A 209 -15.46 -9.60 13.16
C LEU A 209 -16.64 -10.39 12.59
N SER A 210 -17.69 -10.48 13.40
CA SER A 210 -18.97 -10.94 12.90
C SER A 210 -19.49 -9.95 11.84
N MET A 211 -20.33 -10.44 10.94
CA MET A 211 -20.92 -9.59 9.92
C MET A 211 -21.70 -8.40 10.50
N PRO A 212 -22.54 -8.55 11.55
CA PRO A 212 -23.23 -7.41 12.15
C PRO A 212 -22.27 -6.35 12.72
N LEU A 213 -21.17 -6.76 13.37
CA LEU A 213 -20.18 -5.82 13.88
C LEU A 213 -19.45 -5.09 12.74
N THR A 214 -19.18 -5.78 11.63
CA THR A 214 -18.57 -5.18 10.44
C THR A 214 -19.50 -4.14 9.81
N VAL A 215 -20.80 -4.46 9.68
CA VAL A 215 -21.84 -3.52 9.21
C VAL A 215 -21.93 -2.31 10.13
N ALA A 216 -21.92 -2.50 11.45
CA ALA A 216 -21.97 -1.42 12.43
C ALA A 216 -20.74 -0.49 12.37
N LEU A 217 -19.55 -1.07 12.21
CA LEU A 217 -18.28 -0.36 12.08
C LEU A 217 -18.23 0.52 10.83
N LEU A 218 -18.65 -0.03 9.69
CA LEU A 218 -18.59 0.64 8.39
C LEU A 218 -19.87 1.45 8.07
N GLY A 219 -20.85 1.48 8.98
CA GLY A 219 -22.14 2.15 8.77
C GLY A 219 -22.01 3.65 8.53
N GLU A 220 -20.98 4.29 9.07
CA GLU A 220 -20.69 5.72 8.87
C GLU A 220 -19.53 5.95 7.90
N ALA A 221 -19.09 4.91 7.17
CA ALA A 221 -18.07 5.04 6.16
C ALA A 221 -18.52 6.00 5.04
N GLU A 222 -17.62 6.86 4.57
CA GLU A 222 -17.85 7.74 3.43
C GLU A 222 -16.84 7.45 2.31
N PRO A 223 -17.27 7.03 1.10
CA PRO A 223 -18.62 6.54 0.77
C PRO A 223 -18.91 5.18 1.42
N ARG A 224 -20.18 4.96 1.81
CA ARG A 224 -20.64 3.70 2.41
C ARG A 224 -20.69 2.59 1.34
N PRO A 225 -20.05 1.42 1.58
CA PRO A 225 -20.15 0.25 0.69
C PRO A 225 -21.60 -0.16 0.40
N GLY A 226 -21.89 -0.54 -0.84
CA GLY A 226 -23.24 -0.89 -1.31
C GLY A 226 -23.89 -2.00 -0.49
N TRP A 227 -23.16 -3.09 -0.26
CA TRP A 227 -23.65 -4.26 0.51
C TRP A 227 -24.02 -3.97 1.97
N ILE A 228 -23.60 -2.82 2.52
CA ILE A 228 -24.00 -2.39 3.87
C ILE A 228 -25.41 -1.80 3.84
N ARG A 229 -25.77 -1.07 2.78
CA ARG A 229 -27.08 -0.42 2.64
C ARG A 229 -28.21 -1.46 2.73
N ASP A 230 -28.02 -2.60 2.06
CA ASP A 230 -28.95 -3.73 2.06
C ASP A 230 -29.09 -4.42 3.42
N ARG A 231 -28.17 -4.14 4.35
CA ARG A 231 -28.10 -4.77 5.68
C ARG A 231 -28.49 -3.85 6.83
N THR A 232 -28.70 -2.55 6.55
CA THR A 232 -29.14 -1.53 7.50
C THR A 232 -30.63 -1.21 7.37
N THR A 233 -31.46 -2.18 7.00
CA THR A 233 -32.92 -2.00 6.95
C THR A 233 -33.49 -1.70 8.36
N PRO A 234 -34.66 -1.04 8.46
CA PRO A 234 -35.24 -0.63 9.74
C PRO A 234 -35.36 -1.75 10.77
N GLU A 235 -35.64 -2.99 10.32
CA GLU A 235 -35.80 -4.17 11.17
C GLU A 235 -34.48 -4.60 11.85
N ARG A 236 -33.35 -4.12 11.33
CA ARG A 236 -32.00 -4.42 11.84
C ARG A 236 -31.36 -3.23 12.56
N ALA A 237 -32.05 -2.09 12.64
CA ALA A 237 -31.53 -0.87 13.24
C ALA A 237 -31.13 -1.05 14.71
N ASP A 238 -31.97 -1.72 15.51
CA ASP A 238 -31.68 -1.97 16.93
C ASP A 238 -30.44 -2.86 17.14
N ALA A 239 -30.27 -3.87 16.30
CA ALA A 239 -29.11 -4.76 16.37
C ALA A 239 -27.83 -4.03 15.97
N VAL A 240 -27.89 -3.17 14.94
CA VAL A 240 -26.78 -2.31 14.53
C VAL A 240 -26.47 -1.27 15.62
N GLY A 241 -27.47 -0.68 16.26
CA GLY A 241 -27.30 0.23 17.39
C GLY A 241 -26.55 -0.40 18.56
N ARG A 242 -27.00 -1.58 19.02
CA ARG A 242 -26.31 -2.34 20.07
C ARG A 242 -24.87 -2.71 19.68
N ALA A 243 -24.65 -3.07 18.42
CA ALA A 243 -23.32 -3.37 17.90
C ALA A 243 -22.41 -2.13 17.91
N ARG A 244 -22.93 -0.95 17.54
CA ARG A 244 -22.20 0.33 17.63
C ARG A 244 -21.83 0.67 19.07
N ASP A 245 -22.73 0.49 20.03
CA ASP A 245 -22.42 0.73 21.45
C ASP A 245 -21.34 -0.21 21.98
N ALA A 246 -21.29 -1.46 21.50
CA ALA A 246 -20.20 -2.38 21.81
C ALA A 246 -18.87 -1.90 21.20
N LEU A 247 -18.88 -1.42 19.95
CA LEU A 247 -17.68 -0.89 19.28
C LEU A 247 -17.14 0.37 19.97
N ARG A 248 -18.01 1.30 20.39
CA ARG A 248 -17.64 2.50 21.16
C ARG A 248 -16.98 2.15 22.47
N ARG A 249 -17.57 1.23 23.25
CA ARG A 249 -17.00 0.75 24.52
C ARG A 249 -15.63 0.09 24.34
N LYS A 250 -15.30 -0.41 23.15
CA LYS A 250 -13.99 -0.97 22.79
C LYS A 250 -13.03 0.06 22.18
N GLY A 251 -13.48 1.29 21.91
CA GLY A 251 -12.71 2.34 21.26
C GLY A 251 -12.40 2.07 19.78
N LEU A 252 -13.25 1.28 19.12
CA LEU A 252 -13.12 0.95 17.69
C LEU A 252 -13.80 1.97 16.77
N ILE A 253 -14.70 2.77 17.34
CA ILE A 253 -15.31 3.96 16.73
C ILE A 253 -15.37 5.04 17.81
N PRO A 254 -15.35 6.34 17.43
CA PRO A 254 -15.46 7.44 18.37
C PRO A 254 -16.80 7.44 19.15
#